data_AF-A0A150ABE1-F1
#
_entry.id   AF-A0A150ABE1-F1
#
_cell.length_a   1.000
_cell.length_b   1.000
_cell.length_c   1.000
_cell.angle_alpha   90.00
_cell.angle_beta   90.00
_cell.angle_gamma   90.00
#
_symmetry.space_group_name_H-M   'P 1'
#
loop_
_entity.id
_entity.type
_entity.pdbx_description
1 polymer ?
#
loop_
_entity_poly.entity_id
_entity_poly.type
_entity_poly.pdbx_seq_one_letter_code
_entity_poly.pdbx_strand_id
1 'polypeptide(L)'
;MNKTSIFTALIMALIVSISFTGCKSQKKIAEEQAQAELLAKTNKAQADLRAMVGKEYTSLDEVAADEARLEEIKSYNLEDAEVKELIGQVEKNLQMSREALEKKLAEEQKAKEEAQKTVVEEAQKRDIYYLLDNIAGSGSSQEGNLMITEALSMFSSPDVPVLIEIYNDGDIVDYDKPTTAQKYLEYLKDVKRNPDQIKEFKKDANGKITELILKKR
;
A
#
# COMPACT_ATOMS: atom_id res chain seq x y z
N MET A 1 61.73 -58.05 -0.11
CA MET A 1 60.57 -58.66 -0.80
C MET A 1 59.78 -57.51 -1.40
N ASN A 2 59.36 -57.43 -2.65
CA ASN A 2 59.44 -58.13 -3.95
C ASN A 2 58.47 -57.27 -4.80
N LYS A 3 58.59 -56.93 -6.07
CA LYS A 3 59.55 -57.07 -7.16
C LYS A 3 59.15 -55.99 -8.18
N THR A 4 60.14 -55.57 -8.93
CA THR A 4 60.16 -54.82 -10.19
C THR A 4 59.14 -55.23 -11.27
N SER A 5 59.06 -54.33 -12.25
CA SER A 5 58.75 -54.51 -13.69
C SER A 5 57.34 -54.16 -14.14
N ILE A 6 57.18 -53.07 -14.91
CA ILE A 6 57.48 -52.97 -16.36
C ILE A 6 56.45 -53.78 -17.15
N PHE A 7 55.52 -53.06 -17.75
CA PHE A 7 54.75 -53.32 -18.98
C PHE A 7 53.82 -52.08 -19.05
N THR A 8 53.85 -51.12 -19.98
CA THR A 8 54.48 -50.91 -21.30
C THR A 8 54.16 -49.42 -21.50
N ALA A 9 55.12 -48.51 -21.65
CA ALA A 9 55.73 -48.21 -22.94
C ALA A 9 54.63 -48.06 -24.03
N LEU A 10 54.58 -47.02 -24.82
CA LEU A 10 55.68 -46.57 -25.66
C LEU A 10 55.02 -45.60 -26.66
N ILE A 11 55.65 -44.44 -26.90
CA ILE A 11 55.81 -43.83 -28.23
C ILE A 11 54.53 -43.61 -29.06
N MET A 12 54.23 -42.36 -29.39
CA MET A 12 54.78 -41.80 -30.63
C MET A 12 54.38 -40.33 -30.75
N ALA A 13 55.41 -39.47 -30.80
CA ALA A 13 55.32 -38.20 -31.46
C ALA A 13 54.79 -38.43 -32.89
N LEU A 14 53.56 -38.03 -33.16
CA LEU A 14 53.17 -37.63 -34.50
C LEU A 14 52.96 -36.12 -34.47
N ILE A 15 54.09 -35.43 -34.61
CA ILE A 15 54.18 -34.14 -35.27
C ILE A 15 53.51 -34.34 -36.63
N VAL A 16 52.20 -34.09 -36.71
CA VAL A 16 51.62 -33.61 -37.95
C VAL A 16 51.80 -32.11 -37.89
N SER A 17 52.89 -31.67 -38.51
CA SER A 17 53.06 -30.34 -39.02
C SER A 17 51.87 -29.99 -39.93
N ILE A 18 50.76 -29.55 -39.33
CA ILE A 18 49.79 -28.69 -40.00
C ILE A 18 50.27 -27.26 -39.72
N SER A 19 51.19 -26.85 -40.59
CA SER A 19 51.27 -25.52 -41.17
C SER A 19 50.66 -24.39 -40.34
N PHE A 20 51.52 -23.65 -39.64
CA PHE A 20 51.27 -22.28 -39.18
C PHE A 20 50.89 -21.36 -40.37
N THR A 21 49.61 -21.31 -40.74
CA THR A 21 49.05 -20.28 -41.65
C THR A 21 47.67 -19.78 -41.19
N GLY A 22 47.25 -20.01 -39.93
CA GLY A 22 45.88 -19.72 -39.47
C GLY A 22 45.69 -18.66 -38.37
N CYS A 23 46.75 -18.20 -37.70
CA CYS A 23 46.59 -17.35 -36.50
C CYS A 23 45.99 -15.95 -36.81
N LYS A 24 46.13 -15.46 -38.05
CA LYS A 24 45.46 -14.23 -38.52
C LYS A 24 43.99 -14.47 -38.93
N SER A 25 43.65 -15.61 -39.52
CA SER A 25 42.28 -15.89 -39.98
C SER A 25 41.34 -16.25 -38.83
N GLN A 26 41.79 -17.03 -37.85
CA GLN A 26 40.99 -17.32 -36.65
C GLN A 26 40.75 -16.07 -35.80
N LYS A 27 41.78 -15.20 -35.64
CA LYS A 27 41.63 -13.91 -34.96
C LYS A 27 40.62 -13.01 -35.67
N LYS A 28 40.68 -12.94 -37.00
CA LYS A 28 39.73 -12.17 -37.82
C LYS A 28 38.30 -12.71 -37.71
N ILE A 29 38.11 -14.03 -37.72
CA ILE A 29 36.79 -14.65 -37.55
C ILE A 29 36.24 -14.36 -36.14
N ALA A 30 37.07 -14.44 -35.10
CA ALA A 30 36.66 -14.10 -33.73
C ALA A 30 36.31 -12.61 -33.58
N GLU A 31 37.06 -11.71 -34.23
CA GLU A 31 36.76 -10.28 -34.28
C GLU A 31 35.45 -9.99 -35.04
N GLU A 32 35.20 -10.63 -36.18
CA GLU A 32 33.96 -10.52 -36.94
C GLU A 32 32.75 -11.07 -36.15
N GLN A 33 32.91 -12.20 -35.44
CA GLN A 33 31.88 -12.75 -34.57
C GLN A 33 31.57 -11.85 -33.38
N ALA A 34 32.60 -11.30 -32.72
CA ALA A 34 32.41 -10.37 -31.61
C ALA A 34 31.74 -9.06 -32.07
N GLN A 35 32.06 -8.56 -33.26
CA GLN A 35 31.39 -7.40 -33.86
C GLN A 35 29.93 -7.70 -34.22
N ALA A 36 29.64 -8.87 -34.79
CA ALA A 36 28.28 -9.28 -35.10
C ALA A 36 27.43 -9.46 -33.83
N GLU A 37 28.00 -10.03 -32.76
CA GLU A 37 27.33 -10.17 -31.47
C GLU A 37 27.06 -8.80 -30.83
N LEU A 38 28.04 -7.89 -30.86
CA LEU A 38 27.88 -6.52 -30.35
C LEU A 38 26.77 -5.79 -31.12
N LEU A 39 26.77 -5.87 -32.45
CA LEU A 39 25.73 -5.27 -33.28
C LEU A 39 24.34 -5.85 -32.98
N ALA A 40 24.24 -7.17 -32.81
CA ALA A 40 22.97 -7.82 -32.43
C ALA A 40 22.49 -7.34 -31.05
N LYS A 41 23.38 -7.22 -30.07
CA LYS A 41 23.08 -6.68 -28.74
C LYS A 41 22.62 -5.22 -28.81
N THR A 42 23.29 -4.38 -29.59
CA THR A 42 22.90 -2.98 -29.80
C THR A 42 21.52 -2.88 -30.43
N ASN A 43 21.25 -3.63 -31.51
CA ASN A 43 19.95 -3.60 -32.18
C ASN A 43 18.81 -4.07 -31.26
N LYS A 44 19.04 -5.12 -30.47
CA LYS A 44 18.07 -5.61 -29.49
C LYS A 44 17.84 -4.57 -28.39
N ALA A 45 18.90 -3.99 -27.84
CA ALA A 45 18.80 -2.94 -26.83
C ALA A 45 18.00 -1.74 -27.34
N GLN A 46 18.28 -1.26 -28.56
CA GLN A 46 17.51 -0.18 -29.17
C GLN A 46 16.02 -0.53 -29.34
N ALA A 47 15.70 -1.75 -29.78
CA ALA A 47 14.31 -2.18 -29.95
C ALA A 47 13.56 -2.19 -28.61
N ASP A 48 14.16 -2.78 -27.57
CA ASP A 48 13.55 -2.87 -26.25
C ASP A 48 13.39 -1.48 -25.62
N LEU A 49 14.42 -0.63 -25.69
CA LEU A 49 14.33 0.72 -25.15
C LEU A 49 13.26 1.54 -25.87
N ARG A 50 13.16 1.47 -27.20
CA ARG A 50 12.09 2.16 -27.95
C ARG A 50 10.70 1.67 -27.56
N ALA A 51 10.53 0.41 -27.16
CA ALA A 51 9.26 -0.10 -26.66
C ALA A 51 8.90 0.42 -25.25
N MET A 52 9.90 0.82 -24.47
CA MET A 52 9.72 1.40 -23.13
C MET A 52 9.57 2.93 -23.15
N VAL A 53 10.13 3.60 -24.15
CA VAL A 53 10.00 5.06 -24.31
C VAL A 53 8.53 5.42 -24.45
N GLY A 54 8.03 6.21 -23.50
CA GLY A 54 6.64 6.67 -23.50
C GLY A 54 5.60 5.58 -23.26
N LYS A 55 6.01 4.38 -22.84
CA LYS A 55 5.09 3.34 -22.39
C LYS A 55 4.34 3.85 -21.16
N GLU A 56 3.02 3.71 -21.19
CA GLU A 56 2.16 3.93 -20.02
C GLU A 56 2.14 2.66 -19.18
N TYR A 57 2.36 2.81 -17.88
CA TYR A 57 2.37 1.72 -16.93
C TYR A 57 1.10 1.72 -16.11
N THR A 58 0.53 0.52 -15.92
CA THR A 58 -0.72 0.36 -15.16
C THR A 58 -0.49 -0.27 -13.78
N SER A 59 0.69 -0.86 -13.56
CA SER A 59 1.06 -1.50 -12.31
C SER A 59 2.56 -1.35 -12.00
N LEU A 60 2.91 -1.47 -10.71
CA LEU A 60 4.32 -1.46 -10.29
C LEU A 60 5.09 -2.69 -10.78
N ASP A 61 4.41 -3.80 -11.05
CA ASP A 61 5.03 -5.02 -11.59
C ASP A 61 5.51 -4.80 -13.03
N GLU A 62 4.73 -4.07 -13.85
CA GLU A 62 5.14 -3.70 -15.21
C GLU A 62 6.34 -2.76 -15.20
N VAL A 63 6.38 -1.80 -14.27
CA VAL A 63 7.52 -0.89 -14.08
C VAL A 63 8.76 -1.67 -13.65
N ALA A 64 8.63 -2.56 -12.66
CA ALA A 64 9.74 -3.36 -12.15
C ALA A 64 10.33 -4.30 -13.22
N ALA A 65 9.48 -4.88 -14.08
CA ALA A 65 9.92 -5.72 -15.19
C ALA A 65 10.79 -4.94 -16.19
N ASP A 66 10.37 -3.72 -16.54
CA ASP A 66 11.10 -2.88 -17.49
C ASP A 66 12.35 -2.25 -16.86
N GLU A 67 12.36 -1.95 -15.56
CA GLU A 67 13.57 -1.56 -14.81
C GLU A 67 14.62 -2.69 -14.81
N ALA A 68 14.20 -3.94 -14.59
CA ALA A 68 15.11 -5.09 -14.64
C ALA A 68 15.69 -5.27 -16.05
N ARG A 69 14.88 -5.08 -17.09
CA ARG A 69 15.35 -5.14 -18.48
C ARG A 69 16.29 -3.99 -18.81
N LEU A 70 16.01 -2.78 -18.33
CA LEU A 70 16.89 -1.62 -18.48
C LEU A 70 18.26 -1.87 -17.83
N GLU A 71 18.30 -2.42 -16.62
CA GLU A 71 19.55 -2.74 -15.93
C GLU A 71 20.36 -3.81 -16.69
N GLU A 72 19.68 -4.80 -17.25
CA GLU A 72 20.33 -5.77 -18.14
C GLU A 72 20.95 -5.09 -19.37
N ILE A 73 20.24 -4.15 -20.01
CA ILE A 73 20.74 -3.40 -21.16
C ILE A 73 21.95 -2.53 -20.78
N LYS A 74 21.93 -1.88 -19.60
CA LYS A 74 23.05 -1.08 -19.09
C LYS A 74 24.28 -1.94 -18.84
N SER A 75 24.11 -3.19 -18.39
CA SER A 75 25.21 -4.13 -18.15
C SER A 75 26.02 -4.48 -19.42
N TYR A 76 25.44 -4.28 -20.61
CA TYR A 76 26.13 -4.51 -21.88
C TYR A 76 27.19 -3.44 -22.21
N ASN A 77 27.22 -2.31 -21.47
CA ASN A 77 28.18 -1.21 -21.65
C ASN A 77 28.28 -0.74 -23.12
N LEU A 78 27.14 -0.52 -23.76
CA LEU A 78 27.07 -0.10 -25.15
C LEU A 78 27.46 1.38 -25.30
N GLU A 79 28.34 1.68 -26.24
CA GLU A 79 28.83 3.05 -26.50
C GLU A 79 27.96 3.84 -27.49
N ASP A 80 26.94 3.21 -28.06
CA ASP A 80 26.04 3.81 -29.05
C ASP A 80 25.30 5.04 -28.48
N ALA A 81 25.35 6.15 -29.21
CA ALA A 81 24.81 7.42 -28.75
C ALA A 81 23.28 7.39 -28.63
N GLU A 82 22.60 6.72 -29.55
CA GLU A 82 21.15 6.57 -29.52
C GLU A 82 20.71 5.67 -28.35
N VAL A 83 21.41 4.56 -28.10
CA VAL A 83 21.16 3.73 -26.90
C VAL A 83 21.29 4.55 -25.62
N LYS A 84 22.33 5.36 -25.48
CA LYS A 84 22.52 6.22 -24.29
C LYS A 84 21.40 7.24 -24.12
N GLU A 85 20.94 7.85 -25.20
CA GLU A 85 19.80 8.78 -25.16
C GLU A 85 18.51 8.06 -24.74
N LEU A 86 18.23 6.91 -25.36
CA LEU A 86 17.05 6.10 -25.05
C LEU A 86 17.06 5.60 -23.60
N ILE A 87 18.22 5.20 -23.06
CA ILE A 87 18.37 4.85 -21.64
C ILE A 87 17.91 6.00 -20.75
N GLY A 88 18.37 7.22 -21.01
CA GLY A 88 17.98 8.39 -20.20
C GLY A 88 16.47 8.70 -20.30
N GLN A 89 15.86 8.50 -21.47
CA GLN A 89 14.42 8.68 -21.65
C GLN A 89 13.61 7.61 -20.88
N VAL A 90 14.06 6.35 -20.96
CA VAL A 90 13.41 5.22 -20.27
C VAL A 90 13.56 5.35 -18.75
N GLU A 91 14.75 5.70 -18.24
CA GLU A 91 14.98 5.95 -16.81
C GLU A 91 14.02 7.01 -16.27
N LYS A 92 13.88 8.12 -17.00
CA LYS A 92 12.94 9.18 -16.62
C LYS A 92 11.48 8.68 -16.65
N ASN A 93 11.10 7.94 -17.68
CA ASN A 93 9.73 7.43 -17.81
C ASN A 93 9.38 6.45 -16.68
N LEU A 94 10.27 5.51 -16.38
CA LEU A 94 10.12 4.52 -15.31
C LEU A 94 10.03 5.21 -13.95
N GLN A 95 10.92 6.16 -13.67
CA GLN A 95 10.88 6.92 -12.42
C GLN A 95 9.55 7.67 -12.24
N MET A 96 9.13 8.46 -13.23
CA MET A 96 7.87 9.20 -13.14
C MET A 96 6.66 8.27 -13.00
N SER A 97 6.67 7.14 -13.71
CA SER A 97 5.58 6.15 -13.67
C SER A 97 5.50 5.46 -12.31
N ARG A 98 6.65 5.08 -11.74
CA ARG A 98 6.76 4.54 -10.38
C ARG A 98 6.17 5.51 -9.36
N GLU A 99 6.67 6.75 -9.35
CA GLU A 99 6.23 7.78 -8.39
C GLU A 99 4.72 8.05 -8.52
N ALA A 100 4.20 8.13 -9.75
CA ALA A 100 2.77 8.34 -10.00
C ALA A 100 1.91 7.17 -9.49
N LEU A 101 2.34 5.93 -9.75
CA LEU A 101 1.63 4.72 -9.30
C LEU A 101 1.68 4.56 -7.78
N GLU A 102 2.85 4.75 -7.16
CA GLU A 102 2.99 4.69 -5.69
C GLU A 102 2.12 5.73 -5.01
N LYS A 103 2.10 6.96 -5.53
CA LYS A 103 1.21 8.02 -5.03
C LYS A 103 -0.26 7.64 -5.17
N LYS A 104 -0.67 7.13 -6.34
CA LYS A 104 -2.06 6.70 -6.58
C LYS A 104 -2.47 5.57 -5.63
N LEU A 105 -1.61 4.58 -5.42
CA LEU A 105 -1.87 3.48 -4.49
C LEU A 105 -1.98 3.97 -3.05
N ALA A 106 -1.11 4.89 -2.61
CA ALA A 106 -1.17 5.46 -1.27
C ALA A 106 -2.45 6.27 -1.05
N GLU A 107 -2.87 7.07 -2.05
CA GLU A 107 -4.13 7.82 -2.02
C GLU A 107 -5.35 6.88 -1.98
N GLU A 108 -5.36 5.82 -2.79
CA GLU A 108 -6.44 4.83 -2.80
C GLU A 108 -6.52 4.06 -1.48
N GLN A 109 -5.37 3.66 -0.90
CA GLN A 109 -5.32 2.99 0.41
C GLN A 109 -5.83 3.91 1.51
N LYS A 110 -5.40 5.18 1.53
CA LYS A 110 -5.87 6.17 2.49
C LYS A 110 -7.38 6.40 2.34
N ALA A 111 -7.89 6.52 1.12
CA ALA A 111 -9.32 6.67 0.86
C ALA A 111 -10.13 5.44 1.33
N LYS A 112 -9.61 4.22 1.11
CA LYS A 112 -10.23 2.99 1.62
C LYS A 112 -10.24 2.93 3.13
N GLU A 113 -9.15 3.31 3.79
CA GLU A 113 -9.06 3.36 5.25
C GLU A 113 -10.03 4.39 5.84
N GLU A 114 -10.11 5.60 5.27
CA GLU A 114 -11.05 6.64 5.69
C GLU A 114 -12.51 6.22 5.46
N ALA A 115 -12.81 5.59 4.32
CA ALA A 115 -14.14 5.04 4.06
C ALA A 115 -14.49 3.93 5.06
N GLN A 116 -13.56 3.03 5.37
CA GLN A 116 -13.76 1.97 6.35
C GLN A 116 -13.97 2.53 7.76
N LYS A 117 -13.18 3.54 8.16
CA LYS A 117 -13.37 4.26 9.44
C LYS A 117 -14.78 4.86 9.52
N THR A 118 -15.22 5.53 8.46
CA THR A 118 -16.57 6.12 8.39
C THR A 118 -17.66 5.05 8.53
N VAL A 119 -17.52 3.91 7.84
CA VAL A 119 -18.49 2.80 7.94
C VAL A 119 -18.54 2.23 9.36
N VAL A 120 -17.39 2.04 10.01
CA VAL A 120 -17.30 1.56 11.38
C VAL A 120 -17.90 2.56 12.36
N GLU A 121 -17.61 3.85 12.21
CA GLU A 121 -18.16 4.90 13.06
C GLU A 121 -19.68 4.99 12.92
N GLU A 122 -20.21 4.98 11.70
CA GLU A 122 -21.66 4.99 11.46
C GLU A 122 -22.36 3.73 12.00
N ALA A 123 -21.71 2.56 11.95
CA ALA A 123 -22.23 1.36 12.61
C ALA A 123 -22.33 1.55 14.13
N GLN A 124 -21.29 2.10 14.74
CA GLN A 124 -21.27 2.37 16.17
C GLN A 124 -22.29 3.44 16.58
N LYS A 125 -22.51 4.48 15.76
CA LYS A 125 -23.59 5.45 15.99
C LYS A 125 -24.95 4.76 16.01
N ARG A 126 -25.21 3.83 15.08
CA ARG A 126 -26.47 3.06 15.06
C ARG A 126 -26.66 2.23 16.34
N ASP A 127 -25.61 1.60 16.84
CA ASP A 127 -25.68 0.81 18.08
C ASP A 127 -26.01 1.71 19.30
N ILE A 128 -25.36 2.88 19.39
CA ILE A 128 -25.66 3.85 20.45
C ILE A 128 -27.11 4.36 20.30
N TYR A 129 -27.53 4.74 19.09
CA TYR A 129 -28.90 5.19 18.83
C TYR A 129 -29.94 4.16 19.24
N TYR A 130 -29.72 2.90 18.91
CA TYR A 130 -30.62 1.81 19.29
C TYR A 130 -30.85 1.75 20.80
N LEU A 131 -29.78 1.92 21.60
CA LEU A 131 -29.91 1.95 23.06
C LEU A 131 -30.63 3.20 23.56
N LEU A 132 -30.30 4.38 23.03
CA LEU A 132 -30.96 5.63 23.41
C LEU A 132 -32.46 5.58 23.11
N ASP A 133 -32.84 5.05 21.94
CA ASP A 133 -34.23 4.93 21.51
C ASP A 133 -34.98 3.86 22.31
N ASN A 134 -34.33 2.75 22.68
CA ASN A 134 -34.95 1.74 23.55
C ASN A 134 -35.23 2.28 24.96
N ILE A 135 -34.30 3.02 25.55
CA ILE A 135 -34.51 3.64 26.87
C ILE A 135 -35.68 4.62 26.82
N ALA A 136 -35.72 5.47 25.79
CA ALA A 136 -36.82 6.41 25.55
C ALA A 136 -38.17 5.70 25.31
N GLY A 137 -38.16 4.52 24.67
CA GLY A 137 -39.34 3.72 24.39
C GLY A 137 -39.78 2.77 25.50
N SER A 138 -39.09 2.72 26.65
CA SER A 138 -39.35 1.75 27.71
C SER A 138 -40.79 1.81 28.25
N GLY A 139 -41.41 0.64 28.46
CA GLY A 139 -42.79 0.52 28.89
C GLY A 139 -43.00 0.79 30.38
N SER A 140 -41.94 0.67 31.19
CA SER A 140 -41.96 0.91 32.63
C SER A 140 -40.64 1.50 33.15
N SER A 141 -40.67 2.10 34.34
CA SER A 141 -39.46 2.63 34.98
C SER A 141 -38.45 1.53 35.31
N GLN A 142 -38.92 0.34 35.68
CA GLN A 142 -38.07 -0.82 35.97
C GLN A 142 -37.31 -1.28 34.72
N GLU A 143 -38.03 -1.41 33.60
CA GLU A 143 -37.43 -1.74 32.30
C GLU A 143 -36.43 -0.68 31.85
N GLY A 144 -36.79 0.59 31.93
CA GLY A 144 -35.89 1.70 31.61
C GLY A 144 -34.60 1.68 32.45
N ASN A 145 -34.68 1.38 33.76
CA ASN A 145 -33.49 1.30 34.61
C ASN A 145 -32.55 0.14 34.24
N LEU A 146 -33.10 -1.00 33.78
CA LEU A 146 -32.28 -2.11 33.27
C LEU A 146 -31.56 -1.69 31.97
N MET A 147 -32.28 -1.07 31.04
CA MET A 147 -31.69 -0.57 29.78
C MET A 147 -30.63 0.51 30.02
N ILE A 148 -30.82 1.40 31.00
CA ILE A 148 -29.81 2.38 31.40
C ILE A 148 -28.54 1.67 31.89
N THR A 149 -28.67 0.62 32.71
CA THR A 149 -27.52 -0.15 33.21
C THR A 149 -26.74 -0.79 32.07
N GLU A 150 -27.45 -1.36 31.09
CA GLU A 150 -26.84 -1.94 29.88
C GLU A 150 -26.12 -0.86 29.05
N ALA A 151 -26.77 0.27 28.79
CA ALA A 151 -26.19 1.37 28.02
C ALA A 151 -24.95 1.97 28.71
N LEU A 152 -24.97 2.12 30.04
CA LEU A 152 -23.83 2.60 30.82
C LEU A 152 -22.60 1.71 30.67
N SER A 153 -22.75 0.42 30.34
CA SER A 153 -21.62 -0.47 30.08
C SER A 153 -20.82 -0.06 28.84
N MET A 154 -21.38 0.73 27.92
CA MET A 154 -20.66 1.24 26.76
C MET A 154 -19.80 2.46 27.06
N PHE A 155 -20.06 3.16 28.17
CA PHE A 155 -19.30 4.32 28.60
C PHE A 155 -18.13 3.90 29.48
N SER A 156 -17.05 4.70 29.50
CA SER A 156 -15.90 4.45 30.37
C SER A 156 -16.27 4.63 31.85
N SER A 157 -17.26 5.49 32.13
CA SER A 157 -17.90 5.65 33.42
C SER A 157 -19.28 6.30 33.28
N PRO A 158 -20.14 6.25 34.32
CA PRO A 158 -21.41 6.98 34.33
C PRO A 158 -21.28 8.51 34.25
N ASP A 159 -20.10 9.03 34.58
CA ASP A 159 -19.78 10.46 34.61
C ASP A 159 -19.26 11.01 33.28
N VAL A 160 -19.19 10.19 32.23
CA VAL A 160 -18.74 10.60 30.91
C VAL A 160 -19.54 11.82 30.42
N PRO A 161 -18.87 12.89 29.96
CA PRO A 161 -19.55 14.09 29.50
C PRO A 161 -20.41 13.80 28.26
N VAL A 162 -21.66 14.26 28.34
CA VAL A 162 -22.59 14.37 27.21
C VAL A 162 -22.83 15.85 26.95
N LEU A 163 -22.48 16.30 25.75
CA LEU A 163 -22.59 17.68 25.30
C LEU A 163 -23.68 17.76 24.23
N ILE A 164 -24.59 18.72 24.33
CA ILE A 164 -25.63 18.95 23.32
C ILE A 164 -25.30 20.26 22.62
N GLU A 165 -24.89 20.18 21.37
CA GLU A 165 -24.63 21.35 20.52
C GLU A 165 -25.93 22.12 20.26
N ILE A 166 -25.94 23.40 20.63
CA ILE A 166 -27.09 24.31 20.48
C ILE A 166 -26.85 25.39 19.42
N TYR A 167 -25.59 25.69 19.09
CA TYR A 167 -25.21 26.63 18.05
C TYR A 167 -23.86 26.25 17.43
N ASN A 168 -23.72 26.49 16.12
CA ASN A 168 -22.51 26.24 15.37
C ASN A 168 -22.40 27.25 14.22
N ASP A 169 -21.35 28.06 14.23
CA ASP A 169 -20.97 28.95 13.13
C ASP A 169 -19.49 28.75 12.78
N GLY A 170 -19.16 27.50 12.42
CA GLY A 170 -17.82 27.08 12.03
C GLY A 170 -16.85 27.05 13.21
N ASP A 171 -16.24 28.20 13.50
CA ASP A 171 -15.21 28.35 14.54
C ASP A 171 -15.79 28.50 15.95
N ILE A 172 -17.09 28.83 16.06
CA ILE A 172 -17.78 29.00 17.34
C ILE A 172 -18.83 27.91 17.49
N VAL A 173 -18.67 27.08 18.52
CA VAL A 173 -19.63 26.03 18.90
C VAL A 173 -20.08 26.26 20.34
N ASP A 174 -21.38 26.43 20.54
CA ASP A 174 -21.97 26.51 21.87
C ASP A 174 -22.67 25.20 22.21
N TYR A 175 -22.44 24.75 23.44
CA TYR A 175 -23.09 23.58 24.01
C TYR A 175 -24.09 24.02 25.08
N ASP A 176 -25.21 23.29 25.18
CA ASP A 176 -26.06 23.35 26.36
C ASP A 176 -25.26 22.92 27.60
N LYS A 177 -25.81 23.17 28.79
CA LYS A 177 -25.19 22.80 30.06
C LYS A 177 -24.71 21.33 30.00
N PRO A 178 -23.40 21.08 30.12
CA PRO A 178 -22.85 19.74 30.09
C PRO A 178 -23.54 18.85 31.12
N THR A 179 -23.89 17.63 30.71
CA THR A 179 -24.45 16.61 31.59
C THR A 179 -23.57 15.36 31.56
N THR A 180 -23.90 14.35 32.36
CA THR A 180 -23.20 13.06 32.35
C THR A 180 -24.01 12.02 31.59
N ALA A 181 -23.36 10.94 31.15
CA ALA A 181 -24.00 9.81 30.49
C ALA A 181 -25.20 9.31 31.31
N GLN A 182 -25.02 9.06 32.61
CA GLN A 182 -26.11 8.63 33.47
C GLN A 182 -27.29 9.61 33.47
N LYS A 183 -27.04 10.89 33.70
CA LYS A 183 -28.09 11.92 33.77
C LYS A 183 -28.83 12.07 32.44
N TYR A 184 -28.11 11.97 31.31
CA TYR A 184 -28.72 12.04 30.00
C TYR A 184 -29.60 10.82 29.71
N LEU A 185 -29.15 9.62 30.05
CA LEU A 185 -29.94 8.39 29.88
C LEU A 185 -31.18 8.39 30.79
N GLU A 186 -31.06 8.87 32.03
CA GLU A 186 -32.20 9.09 32.93
C GLU A 186 -33.20 10.11 32.36
N TYR A 187 -32.69 11.22 31.79
CA TYR A 187 -33.52 12.20 31.10
C TYR A 187 -34.30 11.56 29.95
N LEU A 188 -33.66 10.76 29.08
CA LEU A 188 -34.33 10.06 27.97
C LEU A 188 -35.49 9.17 28.45
N LYS A 189 -35.26 8.41 29.53
CA LYS A 189 -36.28 7.58 30.18
C LYS A 189 -37.47 8.43 30.63
N ASP A 190 -37.21 9.60 31.22
CA ASP A 190 -38.26 10.45 31.79
C ASP A 190 -39.05 11.20 30.73
N VAL A 191 -38.39 11.67 29.65
CA VAL A 191 -39.07 12.38 28.56
C VAL A 191 -39.72 11.46 27.52
N LYS A 192 -39.41 10.16 27.55
CA LYS A 192 -39.93 9.11 26.66
C LYS A 192 -39.78 9.39 25.16
N ARG A 193 -38.72 10.11 24.80
CA ARG A 193 -38.34 10.41 23.42
C ARG A 193 -36.85 10.69 23.34
N ASN A 194 -36.26 10.46 22.18
CA ASN A 194 -34.88 10.85 21.89
C ASN A 194 -34.88 12.11 21.00
N PRO A 195 -34.74 13.32 21.59
CA PRO A 195 -34.84 14.58 20.85
C PRO A 195 -33.56 14.90 20.05
N ASP A 196 -32.46 14.21 20.34
CA ASP A 196 -31.14 14.58 19.84
C ASP A 196 -30.58 13.54 18.84
N GLN A 197 -29.54 13.94 18.13
CA GLN A 197 -28.74 13.15 17.21
C GLN A 197 -27.30 13.11 17.68
N ILE A 198 -26.68 11.94 17.63
CA ILE A 198 -25.24 11.78 17.80
C ILE A 198 -24.54 12.50 16.66
N LYS A 199 -23.75 13.51 17.02
CA LYS A 199 -22.84 14.22 16.11
C LYS A 199 -21.49 13.50 16.08
N GLU A 200 -20.90 13.28 17.25
CA GLU A 200 -19.57 12.71 17.43
C GLU A 200 -19.50 11.95 18.77
N PHE A 201 -18.59 11.00 18.89
CA PHE A 201 -18.23 10.40 20.17
C PHE A 201 -16.74 10.04 20.17
N LYS A 202 -16.12 10.05 21.35
CA LYS A 202 -14.72 9.61 21.55
C LYS A 202 -14.69 8.33 22.36
N LYS A 203 -13.64 7.54 22.15
CA LYS A 203 -13.44 6.25 22.84
C LYS A 203 -12.06 6.16 23.46
N ASP A 204 -11.97 5.36 24.52
CA ASP A 204 -10.70 4.91 25.08
C ASP A 204 -10.11 3.72 24.29
N ALA A 205 -8.93 3.25 24.70
CA ALA A 205 -8.26 2.10 24.10
C ALA A 205 -9.03 0.77 24.24
N ASN A 206 -10.01 0.70 25.16
CA ASN A 206 -10.88 -0.46 25.35
C ASN A 206 -12.19 -0.34 24.55
N GLY A 207 -12.35 0.73 23.75
CA GLY A 207 -13.54 1.00 22.96
C GLY A 207 -14.72 1.56 23.75
N LYS A 208 -14.53 1.96 25.02
CA LYS A 208 -15.57 2.59 25.84
C LYS A 208 -15.68 4.07 25.52
N ILE A 209 -16.91 4.60 25.49
CA ILE A 209 -17.20 6.00 25.17
C ILE A 209 -16.69 6.88 26.31
N THR A 210 -15.85 7.87 25.98
CA THR A 210 -15.27 8.84 26.93
C THR A 210 -15.85 10.24 26.78
N GLU A 211 -16.53 10.52 25.66
CA GLU A 211 -17.23 11.77 25.38
C GLU A 211 -18.31 11.49 24.33
N LEU A 212 -19.49 12.08 24.50
CA LEU A 212 -20.58 12.00 23.53
C LEU A 212 -21.07 13.41 23.20
N ILE A 213 -20.99 13.77 21.92
CA ILE A 213 -21.49 15.05 21.40
C ILE A 213 -22.76 14.79 20.60
N LEU A 214 -23.80 15.48 20.99
CA LEU A 214 -25.12 15.43 20.40
C LEU A 214 -25.42 16.76 19.71
N LYS A 215 -26.40 16.76 18.81
CA LYS A 215 -27.01 17.95 18.22
C LYS A 215 -28.52 17.79 18.24
N LYS A 216 -29.27 18.89 18.28
CA LYS A 216 -30.72 18.81 18.16
C LYS A 216 -31.13 18.28 16.78
N ARG A 217 -32.17 17.45 16.76
CA ARG A 217 -32.82 17.01 15.51
C ARG A 217 -33.50 18.17 14.79
#